data_AF-A0A7W5JUK7-F1
#
_entry.id   AF-A0A7W5JUK7-F1
#
_cell.length_a   1.000
_cell.length_b   1.000
_cell.length_c   1.000
_cell.angle_alpha   90.00
_cell.angle_beta   90.00
_cell.angle_gamma   90.00
#
_symmetry.space_group_name_H-M   'P 1'
#
loop_
_entity.id
_entity.type
_entity.pdbx_description
1 polymer ?
#
loop_
_entity_poly.entity_id
_entity_poly.type
_entity_poly.pdbx_seq_one_letter_code
_entity_poly.pdbx_strand_id
1 'polypeptide(L)'
;MSDDRTWTWTPQVEAGQVVATLRKPPVWQVLHDMTAFLELSFQMPIVVRHPEGDGDFYTFLAVPRALGRTLIPSITRRPRKRSLHVGLAAMITGVPVLRAIPEVGEPYDDPSEDLLFILLEDIEAGHGTFLILERSSDGAGQTYAQAERRPDGSYTVEHREGDAEHHFGTAVVDMRAAHRLLTGWAFELGDWDAGTRWTQVTV
;
A
#
# COMPACT_ATOMS: atom_id res chain seq x y z
N MET A 1 4.68 -13.40 35.19
CA MET A 1 4.79 -12.41 34.11
C MET A 1 5.97 -12.86 33.26
N SER A 2 5.70 -13.66 32.22
CA SER A 2 6.74 -14.22 31.34
C SER A 2 6.82 -13.34 30.10
N ASP A 3 8.03 -12.97 29.72
CA ASP A 3 8.31 -12.19 28.51
C ASP A 3 8.09 -13.07 27.27
N ASP A 4 6.92 -12.93 26.66
CA ASP A 4 6.46 -13.71 25.48
C ASP A 4 6.96 -13.12 24.15
N ARG A 5 8.11 -12.43 24.17
CA ARG A 5 8.70 -11.76 23.00
C ARG A 5 9.86 -12.54 22.38
N THR A 6 10.00 -13.82 22.71
CA THR A 6 11.11 -14.62 22.20
C THR A 6 10.70 -15.28 20.89
N TRP A 7 11.08 -14.64 19.79
CA TRP A 7 10.88 -15.14 18.43
C TRP A 7 11.80 -16.33 18.17
N THR A 8 11.27 -17.39 17.58
CA THR A 8 12.10 -18.45 17.02
C THR A 8 11.78 -18.59 15.54
N TRP A 9 12.82 -18.48 14.71
CA TRP A 9 12.76 -18.74 13.29
C TRP A 9 13.91 -19.67 12.92
N THR A 10 13.74 -20.42 11.83
CA THR A 10 14.78 -21.32 11.33
C THR A 10 14.96 -21.06 9.84
N PRO A 11 16.12 -20.55 9.39
CA PRO A 11 16.41 -20.42 7.97
C PRO A 11 16.48 -21.81 7.35
N GLN A 12 15.85 -21.98 6.19
CA GLN A 12 16.09 -23.12 5.33
C GLN A 12 16.54 -22.62 3.95
N VAL A 13 17.58 -23.22 3.39
CA VAL A 13 18.00 -22.92 2.02
C VAL A 13 17.33 -23.91 1.08
N GLU A 14 16.44 -23.41 0.23
CA GLU A 14 15.72 -24.20 -0.78
C GLU A 14 16.01 -23.60 -2.16
N ALA A 15 16.54 -24.41 -3.09
CA ALA A 15 16.72 -24.04 -4.51
C ALA A 15 17.41 -22.66 -4.75
N GLY A 16 18.40 -22.29 -3.93
CA GLY A 16 19.12 -21.02 -4.05
C GLY A 16 18.43 -19.82 -3.38
N GLN A 17 17.42 -20.06 -2.55
CA GLN A 17 16.68 -19.04 -1.80
C GLN A 17 16.71 -19.35 -0.30
N VAL A 18 16.59 -18.33 0.54
CA VAL A 18 16.37 -18.52 1.99
C VAL A 18 14.87 -18.47 2.27
N VAL A 19 14.32 -19.51 2.88
CA VAL A 19 12.93 -19.59 3.29
C VAL A 19 12.83 -19.43 4.80
N ALA A 20 12.00 -18.49 5.25
CA ALA A 20 11.68 -18.29 6.66
C ALA A 20 10.20 -18.60 6.91
N THR A 21 9.89 -19.32 7.99
CA THR A 21 8.52 -19.63 8.41
C THR A 21 8.27 -19.03 9.79
N LEU A 22 7.23 -18.19 9.92
CA LEU A 22 6.87 -17.51 11.18
C LEU A 22 5.65 -18.19 11.82
N ARG A 23 5.56 -18.28 13.16
CA ARG A 23 4.37 -18.84 13.84
C ARG A 23 3.73 -17.77 14.78
N LYS A 24 2.54 -17.24 14.39
CA LYS A 24 1.51 -16.45 15.16
C LYS A 24 1.77 -14.93 15.49
N PRO A 25 0.74 -14.03 15.67
CA PRO A 25 0.45 -12.86 14.76
C PRO A 25 0.42 -11.43 15.39
N PRO A 26 0.03 -10.32 14.67
CA PRO A 26 0.42 -9.82 13.34
C PRO A 26 1.18 -8.45 13.42
N VAL A 27 2.30 -8.24 12.72
CA VAL A 27 2.51 -7.67 11.35
C VAL A 27 2.77 -6.16 11.34
N TRP A 28 4.03 -5.83 10.99
CA TRP A 28 4.59 -4.70 10.20
C TRP A 28 5.94 -4.24 10.78
N GLN A 29 6.01 -3.90 12.06
CA GLN A 29 7.26 -3.52 12.74
C GLN A 29 8.34 -4.62 12.63
N VAL A 30 7.92 -5.89 12.73
CA VAL A 30 8.81 -7.07 12.66
C VAL A 30 9.33 -7.34 11.25
N LEU A 31 8.56 -6.98 10.21
CA LEU A 31 8.99 -7.20 8.81
C LEU A 31 10.09 -6.21 8.41
N HIS A 32 10.04 -4.97 8.90
CA HIS A 32 11.06 -3.96 8.61
C HIS A 32 12.40 -4.31 9.28
N ASP A 33 12.38 -4.75 10.55
CA ASP A 33 13.59 -5.14 11.29
C ASP A 33 14.18 -6.48 10.81
N MET A 34 13.34 -7.47 10.46
CA MET A 34 13.83 -8.76 9.95
C MET A 34 14.39 -8.65 8.53
N THR A 35 13.80 -7.83 7.65
CA THR A 35 14.31 -7.66 6.28
C THR A 35 15.70 -7.03 6.29
N ALA A 36 15.90 -5.99 7.12
CA ALA A 36 17.20 -5.36 7.30
C ALA A 36 18.26 -6.34 7.88
N PHE A 37 17.89 -7.18 8.85
CA PHE A 37 18.80 -8.17 9.45
C PHE A 37 19.19 -9.29 8.46
N LEU A 38 18.24 -9.77 7.66
CA LEU A 38 18.46 -10.87 6.72
C LEU A 38 19.21 -10.41 5.46
N GLU A 39 18.99 -9.19 4.96
CA GLU A 39 19.75 -8.58 3.85
C GLU A 39 21.24 -8.37 4.20
N LEU A 40 21.54 -7.99 5.45
CA LEU A 40 22.93 -7.83 5.91
C LEU A 40 23.70 -9.17 5.95
N SER A 41 22.98 -10.28 6.06
CA SER A 41 23.57 -11.60 6.33
C SER A 41 23.61 -12.50 5.08
N PHE A 42 22.77 -12.28 4.08
CA PHE A 42 22.65 -13.15 2.90
C PHE A 42 22.46 -12.36 1.59
N GLN A 43 23.31 -12.58 0.59
CA GLN A 43 23.19 -12.01 -0.76
C GLN A 43 22.17 -12.75 -1.66
N MET A 44 21.09 -13.29 -1.09
CA MET A 44 20.12 -14.13 -1.79
C MET A 44 18.68 -13.65 -1.55
N PRO A 45 17.74 -13.92 -2.48
CA PRO A 45 16.32 -13.62 -2.30
C PRO A 45 15.71 -14.41 -1.13
N ILE A 46 14.79 -13.78 -0.39
CA ILE A 46 14.17 -14.33 0.83
C ILE A 46 12.67 -14.56 0.61
N VAL A 47 12.16 -15.74 0.94
CA VAL A 47 10.73 -16.06 0.85
C VAL A 47 10.16 -16.29 2.25
N VAL A 48 9.09 -15.58 2.61
CA VAL A 48 8.45 -15.73 3.93
C VAL A 48 7.14 -16.50 3.78
N ARG A 49 7.04 -17.65 4.46
CA ARG A 49 5.83 -18.49 4.43
C ARG A 49 5.05 -18.36 5.73
N HIS A 50 3.73 -18.11 5.61
CA HIS A 50 2.83 -18.18 6.75
C HIS A 50 2.26 -19.60 6.88
N PRO A 51 2.30 -20.24 8.05
CA PRO A 51 1.97 -21.65 8.22
C PRO A 51 0.46 -21.95 8.27
N GLU A 52 -0.40 -20.95 8.52
CA GLU A 52 -1.83 -21.16 8.77
C GLU A 52 -2.77 -20.44 7.78
N GLY A 53 -2.29 -20.01 6.60
CA GLY A 53 -3.11 -19.36 5.57
C GLY A 53 -3.36 -20.26 4.37
N ASP A 54 -4.63 -20.37 3.94
CA ASP A 54 -5.06 -21.12 2.76
C ASP A 54 -4.54 -20.43 1.47
N GLY A 55 -3.28 -20.70 1.10
CA GLY A 55 -2.72 -20.42 -0.23
C GLY A 55 -2.13 -19.04 -0.50
N ASP A 56 -2.16 -18.09 0.44
CA ASP A 56 -1.50 -16.79 0.29
C ASP A 56 -0.04 -16.86 0.79
N PHE A 57 0.92 -16.57 -0.09
CA PHE A 57 2.36 -16.53 0.21
C PHE A 57 2.88 -15.10 0.03
N TYR A 58 3.68 -14.61 0.98
CA TYR A 58 4.38 -13.34 0.85
C TYR A 58 5.78 -13.60 0.28
N THR A 59 6.04 -13.16 -0.95
CA THR A 59 7.38 -13.25 -1.54
C THR A 59 8.04 -11.89 -1.48
N PHE A 60 9.16 -11.79 -0.76
CA PHE A 60 9.96 -10.57 -0.70
C PHE A 60 11.19 -10.78 -1.60
N LEU A 61 11.17 -10.26 -2.82
CA LEU A 61 12.35 -10.38 -3.69
C LEU A 61 13.41 -9.37 -3.23
N ALA A 62 14.37 -9.81 -2.41
CA ALA A 62 15.58 -9.05 -2.15
C ALA A 62 16.51 -9.14 -3.39
N VAL A 63 16.72 -8.03 -4.09
CA VAL A 63 17.62 -7.96 -5.25
C VAL A 63 18.99 -7.44 -4.78
N PRO A 64 20.11 -8.12 -5.11
CA PRO A 64 21.44 -7.65 -4.73
C PRO A 64 21.76 -6.27 -5.32
N ARG A 65 22.15 -5.37 -4.42
CA ARG A 65 22.29 -3.93 -4.59
C ARG A 65 23.59 -3.55 -5.30
N ALA A 66 23.51 -3.28 -6.60
CA ALA A 66 24.43 -2.38 -7.27
C ALA A 66 23.62 -1.19 -7.79
N LEU A 67 23.68 -0.07 -7.05
CA LEU A 67 23.09 1.26 -7.33
C LEU A 67 21.58 1.44 -7.02
N GLY A 68 21.28 2.27 -6.01
CA GLY A 68 19.95 2.86 -5.77
C GLY A 68 18.97 1.98 -4.98
N ARG A 69 18.28 2.56 -4.00
CA ARG A 69 17.39 1.86 -3.04
C ARG A 69 15.94 1.91 -3.52
N THR A 70 15.31 0.76 -3.76
CA THR A 70 13.84 0.61 -3.78
C THR A 70 13.47 -0.82 -3.35
N LEU A 71 12.58 -0.95 -2.36
CA LEU A 71 11.89 -2.20 -2.04
C LEU A 71 10.55 -2.16 -2.79
N ILE A 72 10.31 -3.10 -3.72
CA ILE A 72 9.01 -3.23 -4.39
C ILE A 72 8.29 -4.42 -3.74
N PRO A 73 7.31 -4.22 -2.86
CA PRO A 73 6.46 -5.32 -2.41
C PRO A 73 5.64 -5.82 -3.61
N SER A 74 5.77 -7.10 -3.95
CA SER A 74 4.99 -7.76 -4.99
C SER A 74 4.15 -8.87 -4.39
N ILE A 75 2.84 -8.66 -4.30
CA ILE A 75 1.88 -9.70 -3.89
C ILE A 75 1.58 -10.55 -5.13
N THR A 76 2.11 -11.78 -5.18
CA THR A 76 1.76 -12.72 -6.26
C THR A 76 0.85 -13.82 -5.72
N ARG A 77 -0.45 -13.76 -6.06
CA ARG A 77 -1.34 -14.90 -5.89
C ARG A 77 -1.05 -15.95 -6.96
N ARG A 78 -0.67 -17.18 -6.56
CA ARG A 78 -0.60 -18.30 -7.51
C ARG A 78 -2.00 -18.76 -7.88
N PRO A 79 -2.39 -18.79 -9.16
CA PRO A 79 -3.55 -19.56 -9.58
C PRO A 79 -3.28 -21.06 -9.42
N ARG A 80 -4.27 -21.80 -8.90
CA ARG A 80 -4.20 -23.27 -8.74
C ARG A 80 -3.92 -23.94 -10.10
N LYS A 81 -2.79 -24.63 -10.16
CA LYS A 81 -2.35 -25.63 -11.17
C LYS A 81 -2.84 -25.42 -12.61
N ARG A 82 -1.98 -24.83 -13.44
CA ARG A 82 -1.61 -25.34 -14.77
C ARG A 82 -0.21 -24.83 -15.09
N SER A 83 0.69 -25.74 -15.48
CA SER A 83 2.05 -25.42 -15.90
C SER A 83 2.03 -24.39 -17.01
N LEU A 84 2.76 -23.30 -16.85
CA LEU A 84 3.23 -22.44 -17.93
C LEU A 84 4.57 -21.83 -17.51
N HIS A 85 5.45 -21.75 -18.50
CA HIS A 85 6.85 -21.37 -18.38
C HIS A 85 7.03 -19.99 -17.73
N VAL A 86 8.15 -19.84 -17.03
CA VAL A 86 8.67 -18.57 -16.51
C VAL A 86 8.83 -17.60 -17.67
N GLY A 87 7.85 -16.72 -17.85
CA GLY A 87 7.94 -15.53 -18.67
C GLY A 87 8.18 -14.35 -17.74
N LEU A 88 9.37 -13.75 -17.85
CA LEU A 88 9.77 -12.49 -17.26
C LEU A 88 8.66 -11.45 -17.50
N ALA A 89 7.86 -11.12 -16.47
CA ALA A 89 6.95 -9.98 -16.54
C ALA A 89 7.80 -8.72 -16.62
N ALA A 90 7.73 -8.04 -17.76
CA ALA A 90 8.42 -6.78 -17.99
C ALA A 90 8.03 -5.76 -16.90
N MET A 91 9.03 -5.24 -16.19
CA MET A 91 8.91 -4.02 -15.40
C MET A 91 8.50 -2.90 -16.36
N ILE A 92 7.28 -2.38 -16.26
CA ILE A 92 6.90 -1.17 -16.98
C ILE A 92 7.64 -0.03 -16.29
N THR A 93 8.77 0.40 -16.86
CA THR A 93 9.51 1.60 -16.41
C THR A 93 8.82 2.85 -16.95
N GLY A 94 7.61 3.11 -16.46
CA GLY A 94 6.86 4.34 -16.72
C GLY A 94 7.08 5.35 -15.60
N VAL A 95 6.85 6.64 -15.90
CA VAL A 95 6.62 7.64 -14.85
C VAL A 95 5.34 7.21 -14.10
N PRO A 96 5.32 7.21 -12.76
CA PRO A 96 4.11 6.86 -12.04
C PRO A 96 2.96 7.76 -12.47
N VAL A 97 1.74 7.23 -12.48
CA VAL A 97 0.54 7.97 -12.86
C VAL A 97 -0.11 8.60 -11.63
N LEU A 98 -0.05 7.88 -10.52
CA LEU A 98 -0.71 8.23 -9.28
C LEU A 98 0.27 8.08 -8.13
N ARG A 99 0.19 8.98 -7.15
CA ARG A 99 0.97 8.88 -5.92
C ARG A 99 0.07 9.03 -4.70
N ALA A 100 0.21 8.12 -3.74
CA ALA A 100 -0.42 8.19 -2.44
C ALA A 100 0.56 8.74 -1.40
N ILE A 101 0.12 9.73 -0.64
CA ILE A 101 0.89 10.43 0.38
C ILE A 101 0.10 10.34 1.69
N PRO A 102 0.42 9.38 2.58
CA PRO A 102 -0.14 9.36 3.93
C PRO A 102 0.44 10.51 4.77
N GLU A 103 -0.26 10.93 5.82
CA GLU A 103 0.30 11.88 6.80
C GLU A 103 1.59 11.34 7.44
N VAL A 104 1.60 10.05 7.74
CA VAL A 104 2.71 9.36 8.41
C VAL A 104 3.30 8.33 7.46
N GLY A 105 4.62 8.39 7.26
CA GLY A 105 5.37 7.44 6.46
C GLY A 105 5.84 8.02 5.12
N GLU A 106 6.27 7.11 4.24
CA GLU A 106 6.75 7.48 2.91
C GLU A 106 5.60 7.41 1.88
N PRO A 107 5.67 8.21 0.79
CA PRO A 107 4.73 8.10 -0.32
C PRO A 107 4.84 6.77 -1.07
N TYR A 108 3.73 6.37 -1.70
CA TYR A 108 3.64 5.18 -2.55
C TYR A 108 3.28 5.58 -3.98
N ASP A 109 4.07 5.11 -4.94
CA ASP A 109 3.82 5.31 -6.36
C ASP A 109 2.95 4.17 -6.91
N ASP A 110 2.00 4.52 -7.78
CA ASP A 110 1.00 3.63 -8.40
C ASP A 110 0.33 2.66 -7.41
N PRO A 111 -0.30 3.19 -6.33
CA PRO A 111 -0.92 2.34 -5.31
C PRO A 111 -2.08 1.52 -5.90
N SER A 112 -2.15 0.24 -5.50
CA SER A 112 -3.32 -0.58 -5.79
C SER A 112 -4.52 -0.17 -4.93
N GLU A 113 -5.73 -0.55 -5.35
CA GLU A 113 -6.96 -0.34 -4.57
C GLU A 113 -6.85 -0.90 -3.14
N ASP A 114 -6.27 -2.09 -3.01
CA ASP A 114 -6.02 -2.77 -1.74
C ASP A 114 -5.04 -1.96 -0.86
N LEU A 115 -4.00 -1.37 -1.45
CA LEU A 115 -3.06 -0.54 -0.70
C LEU A 115 -3.76 0.73 -0.20
N LEU A 116 -4.60 1.36 -1.02
CA LEU A 116 -5.41 2.51 -0.58
C LEU A 116 -6.34 2.16 0.58
N PHE A 117 -6.89 0.94 0.58
CA PHE A 117 -7.69 0.45 1.71
C PHE A 117 -6.86 0.31 2.98
N ILE A 118 -5.68 -0.33 2.89
CA ILE A 118 -4.75 -0.51 4.01
C ILE A 118 -4.33 0.84 4.61
N LEU A 119 -4.01 1.84 3.78
CA LEU A 119 -3.63 3.17 4.26
C LEU A 119 -4.76 3.89 5.01
N LEU A 120 -6.03 3.63 4.63
CA LEU A 120 -7.18 4.14 5.37
C LEU A 120 -7.42 3.38 6.68
N GLU A 121 -7.14 2.07 6.73
CA GLU A 121 -7.16 1.30 7.99
C GLU A 121 -6.11 1.81 8.99
N ASP A 122 -4.94 2.24 8.52
CA ASP A 122 -3.91 2.87 9.36
C ASP A 122 -4.44 4.18 9.98
N ILE A 123 -5.18 4.98 9.23
CA ILE A 123 -5.84 6.19 9.75
C ILE A 123 -6.92 5.83 10.80
N GLU A 124 -7.71 4.78 10.58
CA GLU A 124 -8.66 4.27 11.60
C GLU A 124 -7.95 3.79 12.87
N ALA A 125 -6.74 3.23 12.75
CA ALA A 125 -5.91 2.81 13.87
C ALA A 125 -5.20 3.98 14.59
N GLY A 126 -5.34 5.22 14.09
CA GLY A 126 -4.73 6.42 14.65
C GLY A 126 -3.30 6.67 14.18
N HIS A 127 -2.87 6.04 13.08
CA HIS A 127 -1.56 6.24 12.46
C HIS A 127 -1.61 7.34 11.40
N GLY A 128 -2.06 8.52 11.80
CA GLY A 128 -2.31 9.66 10.92
C GLY A 128 -3.80 9.99 10.82
N THR A 129 -4.10 11.07 10.12
CA THR A 129 -5.43 11.68 10.01
C THR A 129 -5.85 11.87 8.56
N PHE A 130 -4.91 11.91 7.61
CA PHE A 130 -5.22 12.09 6.19
C PHE A 130 -4.40 11.20 5.25
N LEU A 131 -4.98 11.00 4.07
CA LEU A 131 -4.36 10.40 2.89
C LEU A 131 -4.64 11.30 1.67
N ILE A 132 -3.58 11.69 0.96
CA ILE A 132 -3.66 12.48 -0.28
C ILE A 132 -3.28 11.59 -1.46
N LEU A 133 -4.03 11.67 -2.56
CA LEU A 133 -3.73 11.08 -3.84
C LEU A 133 -3.50 12.19 -4.86
N GLU A 134 -2.33 12.23 -5.50
CA GLU A 134 -1.99 13.23 -6.51
C GLU A 134 -1.70 12.60 -7.88
N ARG A 135 -2.06 13.32 -8.95
CA ARG A 135 -1.67 12.92 -10.31
C ARG A 135 -0.23 13.34 -10.57
N SER A 136 0.66 12.39 -10.77
CA SER A 136 2.09 12.67 -11.01
C SER A 136 2.35 13.41 -12.33
N SER A 137 1.41 13.36 -13.28
CA SER A 137 1.45 14.15 -14.51
C SER A 137 1.23 15.65 -14.28
N ASP A 138 0.62 16.03 -13.15
CA ASP A 138 0.42 17.42 -12.77
C ASP A 138 1.57 17.91 -11.88
N GLY A 139 2.58 18.52 -12.52
CA GLY A 139 3.73 19.08 -11.82
C GLY A 139 3.42 20.26 -10.89
N ALA A 140 2.21 20.83 -10.95
CA ALA A 140 1.77 21.88 -10.03
C ALA A 140 1.07 21.33 -8.77
N GLY A 141 0.77 20.02 -8.74
CA GLY A 141 0.11 19.37 -7.60
C GLY A 141 -1.30 19.92 -7.33
N GLN A 142 -1.99 20.41 -8.37
CA GLN A 142 -3.35 20.97 -8.24
C GLN A 142 -4.43 19.96 -8.58
N THR A 143 -4.05 18.75 -9.01
CA THR A 143 -4.95 17.65 -9.36
C THR A 143 -4.78 16.53 -8.33
N TYR A 144 -5.65 16.54 -7.33
CA TYR A 144 -5.59 15.60 -6.21
C TYR A 144 -6.97 15.18 -5.71
N ALA A 145 -7.02 14.10 -4.95
CA ALA A 145 -8.10 13.81 -4.03
C ALA A 145 -7.53 13.50 -2.65
N GLN A 146 -8.28 13.79 -1.59
CA GLN A 146 -7.86 13.47 -0.23
C GLN A 146 -9.01 12.96 0.61
N ALA A 147 -8.67 12.15 1.61
CA ALA A 147 -9.57 11.81 2.70
C ALA A 147 -8.91 12.19 4.02
N GLU A 148 -9.65 12.90 4.86
CA GLU A 148 -9.26 13.30 6.21
C GLU A 148 -10.28 12.76 7.21
N ARG A 149 -9.82 12.04 8.22
CA ARG A 149 -10.65 11.52 9.30
C ARG A 149 -10.92 12.61 10.33
N ARG A 150 -12.20 12.83 10.63
CA ARG A 150 -12.64 13.78 11.65
C ARG A 150 -12.68 13.15 13.05
N PRO A 151 -12.65 13.96 14.12
CA PRO A 151 -12.72 13.45 15.50
C PRO A 151 -13.98 12.64 15.83
N ASP A 152 -15.07 12.84 15.09
CA ASP A 152 -16.33 12.09 15.25
C ASP A 152 -16.34 10.75 14.50
N GLY A 153 -15.25 10.39 13.82
CA GLY A 153 -15.13 9.18 13.01
C GLY A 153 -15.67 9.30 11.59
N SER A 154 -16.27 10.43 11.23
CA SER A 154 -16.61 10.73 9.83
C SER A 154 -15.37 11.10 9.02
N TYR A 155 -15.51 11.20 7.71
CA TYR A 155 -14.44 11.67 6.82
C TYR A 155 -14.85 12.95 6.08
N THR A 156 -13.90 13.87 5.94
CA THR A 156 -13.90 14.83 4.83
C THR A 156 -13.29 14.12 3.62
N VAL A 157 -13.96 14.14 2.48
CA VAL A 157 -13.33 13.80 1.19
C VAL A 157 -13.33 15.02 0.32
N GLU A 158 -12.20 15.32 -0.30
CA GLU A 158 -12.07 16.42 -1.25
C GLU A 158 -11.43 15.95 -2.54
N HIS A 159 -11.73 16.64 -3.63
CA HIS A 159 -10.96 16.54 -4.86
C HIS A 159 -10.75 17.92 -5.47
N ARG A 160 -9.68 18.03 -6.24
CA ARG A 160 -9.31 19.23 -6.97
C ARG A 160 -8.89 18.88 -8.38
N GLU A 161 -9.35 19.67 -9.33
CA GLU A 161 -9.09 19.48 -10.76
C GLU A 161 -8.34 20.70 -11.33
N GLY A 162 -7.07 20.83 -10.97
CA GLY A 162 -6.14 21.78 -11.61
C GLY A 162 -6.17 23.22 -11.07
N ASP A 163 -7.29 23.68 -10.52
CA ASP A 163 -7.39 25.04 -9.96
C ASP A 163 -8.32 25.12 -8.73
N ALA A 164 -8.37 26.31 -8.09
CA ALA A 164 -9.14 26.52 -6.86
C ALA A 164 -10.65 26.62 -7.09
N GLU A 165 -11.08 26.95 -8.32
CA GLU A 165 -12.50 27.00 -8.66
C GLU A 165 -13.09 25.59 -8.76
N HIS A 166 -12.26 24.62 -9.16
CA HIS A 166 -12.57 23.20 -9.24
C HIS A 166 -12.07 22.43 -8.01
N HIS A 167 -12.25 22.99 -6.82
CA HIS A 167 -11.99 22.32 -5.53
C HIS A 167 -13.31 22.05 -4.82
N PHE A 168 -13.61 20.78 -4.59
CA PHE A 168 -14.85 20.33 -3.98
C PHE A 168 -14.59 19.43 -2.78
N GLY A 169 -15.50 19.52 -1.81
CA GLY A 169 -15.48 18.75 -0.58
C GLY A 169 -16.84 18.17 -0.24
N THR A 170 -16.83 17.04 0.46
CA THR A 170 -18.01 16.38 0.99
C THR A 170 -17.70 15.70 2.33
N ALA A 171 -18.73 15.44 3.11
CA ALA A 171 -18.63 14.66 4.33
C ALA A 171 -19.24 13.28 4.10
N VAL A 172 -18.50 12.23 4.46
CA VAL A 172 -18.99 10.85 4.41
C VAL A 172 -18.91 10.20 5.79
N VAL A 173 -19.80 9.25 6.03
CA VAL A 173 -20.07 8.73 7.38
C VAL A 173 -18.99 7.79 7.91
N ASP A 174 -18.22 7.15 7.04
CA ASP A 174 -17.24 6.13 7.43
C ASP A 174 -16.11 5.97 6.40
N MET A 175 -15.09 5.21 6.81
CA MET A 175 -13.91 4.85 6.02
C MET A 175 -14.26 4.17 4.68
N ARG A 176 -15.32 3.36 4.62
CA ARG A 176 -15.69 2.64 3.39
C ARG A 176 -16.24 3.60 2.34
N ALA A 177 -17.05 4.56 2.76
CA ALA A 177 -17.54 5.61 1.87
C ALA A 177 -16.38 6.50 1.37
N ALA A 178 -15.39 6.79 2.23
CA ALA A 178 -14.19 7.52 1.84
C ALA A 178 -13.33 6.74 0.84
N HIS A 179 -13.07 5.46 1.11
CA HIS A 179 -12.34 4.56 0.22
C HIS A 179 -12.97 4.50 -1.17
N ARG A 180 -14.29 4.31 -1.26
CA ARG A 180 -15.02 4.28 -2.54
C ARG A 180 -14.82 5.56 -3.37
N LEU A 181 -14.89 6.73 -2.74
CA LEU A 181 -14.70 8.00 -3.45
C LEU A 181 -13.25 8.17 -3.90
N LEU A 182 -12.29 7.87 -3.02
CA LEU A 182 -10.86 7.96 -3.36
C LEU A 182 -10.48 7.00 -4.49
N THR A 183 -10.94 5.74 -4.45
CA THR A 183 -10.63 4.75 -5.49
C THR A 183 -11.33 5.08 -6.80
N GLY A 184 -12.57 5.55 -6.73
CA GLY A 184 -13.31 6.04 -7.89
C GLY A 184 -12.57 7.17 -8.61
N TRP A 185 -12.09 8.17 -7.85
CA TRP A 185 -11.25 9.23 -8.41
C TRP A 185 -9.92 8.70 -8.93
N ALA A 186 -9.20 7.89 -8.13
CA ALA A 186 -7.85 7.39 -8.43
C ALA A 186 -7.80 6.59 -9.73
N PHE A 187 -8.76 5.69 -9.93
CA PHE A 187 -8.81 4.78 -11.06
C PHE A 187 -9.74 5.28 -12.19
N GLU A 188 -10.16 6.54 -12.14
CA GLU A 188 -10.99 7.19 -13.16
C GLU A 188 -12.26 6.39 -13.46
N LEU A 189 -12.90 5.84 -12.41
CA LEU A 189 -14.13 5.08 -12.56
C LEU A 189 -15.26 6.03 -12.98
N GLY A 190 -16.00 5.67 -14.02
CA GLY A 190 -17.13 6.47 -14.49
C GLY A 190 -18.16 6.69 -13.37
N ASP A 191 -18.70 7.91 -13.30
CA ASP A 191 -19.74 8.32 -12.33
C ASP A 191 -19.34 8.10 -10.85
N TRP A 192 -18.05 8.14 -10.53
CA TRP A 192 -17.57 7.92 -9.15
C TRP A 192 -18.11 8.96 -8.14
N ASP A 193 -18.42 10.16 -8.62
CA ASP A 193 -18.96 11.28 -7.88
C ASP A 193 -20.50 11.23 -7.78
N ALA A 194 -21.15 10.36 -8.55
CA ALA A 194 -22.60 10.29 -8.64
C ALA A 194 -23.26 9.93 -7.30
N GLY A 195 -24.36 10.62 -7.00
CA GLY A 195 -25.10 10.44 -5.75
C GLY A 195 -24.43 11.05 -4.51
N THR A 196 -23.26 11.68 -4.66
CA THR A 196 -22.59 12.41 -3.58
C THR A 196 -22.86 13.90 -3.73
N ARG A 197 -23.20 14.56 -2.62
CA ARG A 197 -23.39 16.02 -2.62
C ARG A 197 -22.06 16.70 -2.36
N TRP A 198 -21.49 17.28 -3.41
CA TRP A 198 -20.28 18.07 -3.35
C TRP A 198 -20.58 19.54 -3.08
N THR A 199 -19.69 20.19 -2.32
CA THR A 199 -19.72 21.63 -2.07
C THR A 199 -18.38 22.22 -2.48
N GLN A 200 -18.38 23.37 -3.13
CA GLN A 200 -17.15 24.06 -3.47
C GLN A 200 -16.41 24.47 -2.19
N VAL A 201 -15.12 24.19 -2.14
CA VAL A 201 -14.23 24.57 -1.05
C VAL A 201 -13.56 25.88 -1.46
N THR A 202 -13.87 26.96 -0.76
CA THR A 202 -13.18 28.25 -0.94
C THR A 202 -12.00 28.31 0.03
N VAL A 203 -10.80 28.45 -0.53
CA VAL A 203 -9.53 28.65 0.19
C VAL A 203 -9.33 30.11 0.60
#